data_AF-A0A530XZD8-F1
#
_entry.id   AF-A0A530XZD8-F1
#
_cell.length_a   1.000
_cell.length_b   1.000
_cell.length_c   1.000
_cell.angle_alpha   90.00
_cell.angle_beta   90.00
_cell.angle_gamma   90.00
#
_symmetry.space_group_name_H-M   'P 1'
#
loop_
_entity.id
_entity.type
_entity.pdbx_description
1 polymer ?
#
loop_
_entity_poly.entity_id
_entity_poly.type
_entity_poly.pdbx_seq_one_letter_code
_entity_poly.pdbx_strand_id
1 'polypeptide(L)' 'ERLVGEYAQADGLDGRRRDRLARLIVETAEKTGLASEAGVAGTDAPDEALRRIDAWLCDLKDFAIKDGLHIFGRSPEGET' A
#
# COMPACT_ATOMS: atom_id res chain seq x y z
N GLU A 1 -4.53 -0.60 -0.06
CA GLU A 1 -4.23 0.84 0.12
C GLU A 1 -4.84 1.50 1.35
N ARG A 2 -6.17 1.48 1.56
CA ARG A 2 -6.82 2.18 2.70
C ARG A 2 -6.19 1.89 4.07
N LEU A 3 -5.94 0.62 4.38
CA LEU A 3 -5.34 0.21 5.67
C LEU A 3 -3.92 0.75 5.86
N VAL A 4 -3.11 0.79 4.81
CA VAL A 4 -1.72 1.28 4.85
C VAL A 4 -1.69 2.79 5.01
N GLY A 5 -2.59 3.52 4.35
CA GLY A 5 -2.77 4.96 4.57
C GLY A 5 -3.22 5.31 6.00
N GLU A 6 -4.08 4.48 6.61
CA GLU A 6 -4.46 4.64 8.01
C GLU A 6 -3.31 4.31 8.98
N TYR A 7 -2.47 3.33 8.65
CA TYR A 7 -1.26 2.99 9.41
C TYR A 7 -0.26 4.15 9.42
N ALA A 8 0.03 4.73 8.25
CA ALA A 8 0.92 5.88 8.12
C ALA A 8 0.42 7.11 8.90
N GLN A 9 -0.90 7.33 8.96
CA GLN A 9 -1.50 8.41 9.76
C GLN A 9 -1.47 8.13 11.26
N ALA A 10 -1.53 6.86 11.67
CA ALA A 10 -1.41 6.46 13.07
C ALA A 10 0.06 6.48 13.55
N ASP A 11 1.02 6.53 12.62
CA ASP A 11 2.46 6.54 12.83
C ASP A 11 2.92 7.85 13.50
N GLY A 12 2.70 7.96 14.81
CA GLY A 12 3.09 9.12 15.63
C GLY A 12 2.01 9.62 16.60
N LEU A 13 0.75 9.23 16.41
CA LEU A 13 -0.39 9.69 17.22
C LEU A 13 -0.94 8.63 18.18
N ASP A 14 -0.92 7.34 17.81
CA ASP A 14 -1.42 6.24 18.66
C ASP A 14 -0.75 4.91 18.30
N GLY A 15 0.28 4.53 19.07
CA GLY A 15 1.03 3.29 18.87
C GLY A 15 0.18 2.02 19.02
N ARG A 16 -0.85 2.00 19.88
CA ARG A 16 -1.73 0.82 20.01
C ARG A 16 -2.62 0.64 18.78
N ARG A 17 -3.03 1.75 18.15
CA ARG A 17 -3.78 1.70 16.89
C ARG A 17 -2.87 1.27 15.74
N ARG A 18 -1.64 1.76 15.69
CA ARG A 18 -0.60 1.32 14.74
C ARG A 18 -0.42 -0.19 14.80
N ASP A 19 -0.21 -0.77 15.98
CA ASP A 19 0.04 -2.22 16.13
C ASP A 19 -1.15 -3.07 15.68
N ARG A 20 -2.39 -2.60 15.90
CA ARG A 20 -3.58 -3.29 15.41
C ARG A 20 -3.70 -3.22 13.89
N LEU A 21 -3.43 -2.06 13.30
CA LEU A 21 -3.42 -1.87 11.86
C LEU A 21 -2.31 -2.70 11.20
N ALA A 22 -1.13 -2.76 11.82
CA ALA A 22 -0.01 -3.59 11.39
C ALA A 22 -0.41 -5.05 11.19
N ARG A 23 -0.98 -5.65 12.23
CA ARG A 23 -1.45 -7.03 12.20
C ARG A 23 -2.52 -7.25 11.14
N LEU A 24 -3.48 -6.33 11.06
CA LEU A 24 -4.58 -6.43 10.10
C LEU A 24 -4.08 -6.32 8.64
N ILE A 25 -3.09 -5.46 8.38
CA ILE A 25 -2.46 -5.33 7.06
C ILE A 25 -1.78 -6.63 6.65
N VAL A 26 -0.95 -7.20 7.55
CA VAL A 26 -0.25 -8.46 7.28
C VAL A 26 -1.25 -9.61 7.07
N GLU A 27 -2.23 -9.77 7.96
CA GLU A 27 -3.25 -10.81 7.84
C GLU A 27 -4.08 -10.67 6.55
N THR A 28 -4.43 -9.44 6.18
CA THR A 28 -5.16 -9.19 4.93
C THR A 28 -4.27 -9.50 3.72
N ALA A 29 -3.01 -9.11 3.76
CA ALA A 29 -2.05 -9.37 2.67
C ALA A 29 -1.79 -10.87 2.48
N GLU A 30 -1.74 -11.66 3.56
CA GLU A 30 -1.67 -13.12 3.49
C GLU A 30 -2.93 -13.71 2.86
N LYS A 31 -4.12 -13.27 3.29
CA LYS A 31 -5.40 -13.76 2.75
C LYS A 31 -5.59 -13.47 1.27
N THR A 32 -5.06 -12.36 0.77
CA THR A 32 -5.18 -11.97 -0.63
C THR A 32 -4.03 -12.50 -1.50
N GLY A 33 -3.01 -13.15 -0.92
CA GLY A 33 -1.80 -13.57 -1.63
C GLY A 33 -0.79 -12.43 -1.89
N LEU A 34 -1.14 -11.20 -1.49
CA LEU A 34 -0.31 -10.00 -1.65
C LEU A 34 1.02 -10.11 -0.91
N ALA A 35 1.03 -10.80 0.24
CA ALA A 35 2.25 -11.01 1.02
C ALA A 35 3.33 -11.71 0.19
N SER A 36 2.96 -12.69 -0.64
CA SER A 36 3.89 -13.36 -1.53
C SER A 36 4.37 -12.47 -2.67
N GLU A 37 3.48 -11.63 -3.23
CA GLU A 37 3.83 -10.67 -4.29
C GLU A 37 4.77 -9.56 -3.78
N ALA A 38 4.56 -9.10 -2.55
CA ALA A 38 5.41 -8.13 -1.87
C ALA A 38 6.73 -8.74 -1.33
N GLY A 39 6.94 -10.05 -1.50
CA GLY A 39 8.14 -10.74 -1.04
C GLY A 39 8.27 -10.80 0.49
N VAL A 40 7.13 -10.88 1.19
CA VAL A 40 7.06 -11.11 2.64
C VAL A 40 7.16 -12.61 2.91
N ALA A 41 8.12 -13.02 3.73
CA ALA A 41 8.22 -14.37 4.24
C ALA A 41 7.39 -14.52 5.53
N GLY A 42 6.79 -15.69 5.75
CA GLY A 42 6.03 -15.97 6.99
C GLY A 42 6.88 -15.97 8.28
N THR A 43 8.20 -15.84 8.16
CA THR A 43 9.15 -15.69 9.27
C THR A 43 9.58 -14.25 9.50
N ASP A 44 9.15 -13.31 8.66
CA ASP A 44 9.55 -11.91 8.79
C ASP A 44 8.93 -11.28 10.04
N ALA A 45 9.69 -10.40 10.69
CA ALA A 45 9.14 -9.58 11.76
C ALA A 45 7.99 -8.72 11.22
N PRO A 46 6.93 -8.46 12.00
CA PRO A 46 5.78 -7.68 11.54
C PRO A 46 6.14 -6.32 10.93
N ASP A 47 7.15 -5.65 11.49
CA ASP A 47 7.64 -4.35 11.00
C ASP A 47 8.37 -4.45 9.66
N GLU A 48 9.04 -5.56 9.39
CA GLU A 48 9.72 -5.84 8.11
C GLU A 48 8.68 -6.20 7.04
N ALA A 49 7.71 -7.05 7.38
CA ALA A 49 6.59 -7.40 6.52
C ALA A 49 5.81 -6.14 6.07
N LEU A 50 5.54 -5.23 7.00
CA LEU A 50 4.90 -3.95 6.72
C LEU A 50 5.71 -3.07 5.75
N ARG A 51 7.02 -2.93 6.00
CA ARG A 51 7.90 -2.13 5.11
C ARG A 51 7.91 -2.67 3.68
N ARG A 52 7.90 -3.99 3.52
CA ARG A 52 7.83 -4.65 2.20
C ARG A 52 6.49 -4.41 1.50
N ILE A 53 5.39 -4.57 2.23
CA ILE A 53 4.05 -4.29 1.71
C ILE A 53 3.92 -2.81 1.30
N ASP A 54 4.45 -1.89 2.10
CA ASP A 54 4.43 -0.45 1.78
C ASP A 54 5.27 -0.12 0.54
N ALA A 55 6.48 -0.67 0.45
CA ALA A 55 7.34 -0.51 -0.73
C ALA A 55 6.67 -1.05 -2.00
N TRP A 56 6.09 -2.25 -1.94
CA TRP A 56 5.38 -2.85 -3.07
C TRP A 56 4.16 -2.02 -3.50
N LEU A 57 3.44 -1.41 -2.54
CA LEU A 57 2.31 -0.52 -2.85
C LEU A 57 2.77 0.80 -3.48
N CYS A 58 3.92 1.34 -3.07
CA CYS A 58 4.54 2.49 -3.73
C CYS A 58 4.93 2.16 -5.17
N ASP A 59 5.59 1.01 -5.39
CA ASP A 59 5.95 0.55 -6.73
C ASP A 59 4.71 0.34 -7.61
N LEU A 60 3.63 -0.24 -7.06
CA LEU A 60 2.36 -0.39 -7.79
C LEU A 60 1.74 0.95 -8.19
N LYS A 61 1.81 1.96 -7.31
CA LYS A 61 1.34 3.32 -7.62
C LYS A 61 2.19 3.98 -8.70
N ASP A 62 3.49 3.72 -8.72
CA ASP A 62 4.38 4.20 -9.77
C ASP A 62 4.17 3.45 -11.09
N PHE A 63 3.77 2.18 -11.02
CA PHE A 63 3.38 1.35 -12.17
C PHE A 63 1.98 1.63 -12.71
N ALA A 64 1.15 2.38 -11.98
CA ALA A 64 -0.16 2.78 -12.45
C ALA A 64 0.03 3.47 -13.81
N ILE A 65 -0.30 2.73 -14.86
CA ILE A 65 -0.30 3.20 -16.24
C ILE A 65 -1.11 4.48 -16.21
N LYS A 66 -0.43 5.62 -16.37
CA LYS A 66 -1.04 6.96 -16.38
C LYS A 66 -2.35 6.86 -17.15
N ASP A 67 -3.46 7.15 -16.47
CA ASP A 67 -4.79 7.04 -17.02
C ASP A 67 -4.87 7.78 -18.36
N GLY A 68 -4.94 6.99 -19.43
CA GLY A 68 -5.25 7.45 -20.77
C GLY A 68 -4.05 7.79 -21.66
N LEU A 69 -4.09 7.24 -22.86
CA LEU A 69 -3.36 7.80 -23.99
C LEU A 69 -3.94 9.19 -24.28
N HIS A 70 -3.09 10.22 -24.36
CA HIS A 70 -3.52 11.54 -24.82
C HIS A 70 -4.12 11.43 -26.23
N ILE A 71 -5.37 11.84 -26.40
CA ILE A 71 -6.00 11.97 -27.71
C ILE A 71 -5.74 13.40 -28.20
N PHE A 72 -5.03 13.54 -29.31
CA PHE A 72 -4.77 14.84 -29.93
C PHE A 72 -6.08 15.61 -30.13
N GLY A 73 -6.22 16.78 -29.50
CA GLY A 73 -7.42 17.61 -29.56
C GLY A 73 -8.43 17.46 -28.42
N ARG A 74 -8.18 16.60 -27.42
CA ARG A 74 -8.92 16.61 -26.14
C ARG A 74 -8.03 17.11 -25.00
N SER A 75 -8.46 18.20 -24.36
CA SER A 75 -7.91 18.62 -23.07
C SER A 75 -8.34 17.59 -22.02
N PRO A 76 -7.47 17.19 -21.05
CA PRO A 76 -7.91 16.37 -19.93
C PRO A 76 -9.01 17.12 -19.20
N GLU A 77 -10.19 16.50 -19.09
CA GLU A 77 -11.25 17.00 -18.22
C GLU A 77 -10.85 16.63 -16.79
N GLY A 78 -10.31 17.59 -16.02
CA GLY A 78 -10.18 17.40 -14.57
C GLY A 78 -8.87 17.81 -13.89
N GLU A 79 -7.99 18.61 -14.49
CA GLU A 79 -6.98 19.34 -13.71
C GLU A 79 -7.35 20.83 -13.62
N THR A 80 -8.10 21.16 -12.58
CA THR A 80 -8.27 22.53 -12.04
C THR A 80 -8.02 22.50 -10.54
#